data_AF-A0A8S3JWT3-F1
#
_entry.id   AF-A0A8S3JWT3-F1
#
_cell.length_a   1.000
_cell.length_b   1.000
_cell.length_c   1.000
_cell.angle_alpha   90.00
_cell.angle_beta   90.00
_cell.angle_gamma   90.00
#
_symmetry.space_group_name_H-M   'P 1'
#
loop_
_entity.id
_entity.type
_entity.pdbx_description
1 polymer ?
#
loop_
_entity_poly.entity_id
_entity_poly.type
_entity_poly.pdbx_seq_one_letter_code
_entity_poly.pdbx_strand_id
1 'polypeptide(L)'
;MRLDNMLLAEGIAGPERLGGSSSSVANANAAASINDESALEHGDYRAKLSQIRQLYHTELEKYEQACNDFTSHVINLLREQSRARPISPREIDRMVSIIRKKFSS
;
A
#
# COMPACT_ATOMS: atom_id res chain seq x y z
N MET A 1 -1.82 14.48 -6.31
CA MET A 1 -1.97 15.45 -5.19
C MET A 1 -3.43 15.73 -4.83
N ARG A 2 -4.28 14.70 -4.70
CA ARG A 2 -5.68 14.85 -4.27
C ARG A 2 -6.08 13.85 -3.17
N LEU A 3 -5.27 12.79 -3.01
CA LEU A 3 -5.42 11.77 -1.98
C LEU A 3 -4.90 12.27 -0.62
N ASP A 4 -3.75 12.94 -0.58
CA ASP A 4 -3.18 13.45 0.68
C ASP A 4 -4.08 14.48 1.37
N ASN A 5 -4.70 15.36 0.57
CA ASN A 5 -5.67 16.35 1.07
C ASN A 5 -6.98 15.69 1.54
N MET A 6 -7.38 14.58 0.92
CA MET A 6 -8.56 13.80 1.32
C MET A 6 -8.30 13.03 2.63
N LEU A 7 -7.08 12.53 2.83
CA LEU A 7 -6.70 11.80 4.05
C LEU A 7 -6.53 12.71 5.28
N LEU A 8 -6.10 13.96 5.08
CA LEU A 8 -6.03 14.99 6.11
C LEU A 8 -7.42 15.46 6.55
N ALA A 9 -8.34 15.68 5.60
CA ALA A 9 -9.70 16.14 5.89
C ALA A 9 -10.52 15.14 6.72
N GLU A 10 -10.27 13.84 6.52
CA GLU A 10 -10.96 12.74 7.22
C GLU A 10 -10.28 12.33 8.55
N GLY A 11 -9.21 13.03 8.96
CA GLY A 11 -8.48 12.72 10.20
C GLY A 11 -7.74 11.37 10.19
N ILE A 12 -7.55 10.78 9.01
CA ILE A 12 -6.91 9.46 8.82
C ILE A 12 -5.38 9.59 8.91
N ALA A 13 -4.84 10.73 8.48
CA ALA A 13 -3.43 11.08 8.59
C ALA A 13 -3.26 12.40 9.35
N GLY A 14 -3.08 12.31 10.66
CA GLY A 14 -2.75 13.42 11.55
C GLY A 14 -2.22 12.89 12.89
N PRO A 15 -1.37 13.64 13.60
CA PRO A 15 -0.75 13.21 14.86
C PRO A 15 -1.73 13.09 16.05
N GLU A 16 -3.01 13.42 15.86
CA GLU A 16 -4.05 13.52 16.89
C GLU A 16 -4.61 12.15 17.36
N ARG A 17 -3.74 11.18 17.66
CA ARG A 17 -4.12 10.02 18.50
C ARG A 17 -3.79 10.26 19.97
N LEU A 18 -3.94 11.48 20.50
CA LEU A 18 -3.83 11.73 21.95
C LEU A 18 -4.74 12.88 22.42
N GLY A 19 -5.72 12.55 23.26
CA GLY A 19 -6.56 13.48 24.03
C GLY A 19 -7.90 13.78 23.34
N GLY A 20 -9.08 13.59 23.92
CA GLY A 20 -9.50 13.51 25.31
C GLY A 20 -10.87 14.22 25.37
N SER A 21 -11.93 13.48 25.73
CA SER A 21 -13.23 13.90 26.29
C SER A 21 -13.87 15.23 25.87
N SER A 22 -15.12 15.20 25.36
CA SER A 22 -16.30 15.73 26.11
C SER A 22 -17.61 15.69 25.29
N SER A 23 -18.60 15.07 25.95
CA SER A 23 -20.06 15.18 25.85
C SER A 23 -20.69 16.39 25.13
N SER A 24 -21.74 16.13 24.36
CA SER A 24 -23.00 16.89 24.47
C SER A 24 -24.20 16.00 24.17
N VAL A 25 -24.94 15.72 25.24
CA VAL A 25 -26.30 15.17 25.29
C VAL A 25 -27.30 16.02 24.51
N ALA A 26 -28.23 15.35 23.80
CA ALA A 26 -29.65 15.68 23.62
C ALA A 26 -30.17 15.38 22.20
N ASN A 27 -30.80 14.21 22.03
CA ASN A 27 -32.20 14.12 21.56
C ASN A 27 -32.57 12.65 21.33
N ALA A 28 -33.38 12.12 22.24
CA ALA A 28 -34.05 10.85 22.07
C ALA A 28 -35.35 11.06 21.27
N ASN A 29 -35.58 10.11 20.35
CA ASN A 29 -36.86 9.75 19.72
C ASN A 29 -37.37 10.59 18.54
N ALA A 30 -36.73 10.39 17.37
CA ALA A 30 -37.41 10.29 16.06
C ALA A 30 -36.50 9.71 14.93
N ALA A 31 -35.50 8.87 15.24
CA ALA A 31 -34.48 8.47 14.23
C ALA A 31 -34.23 6.96 14.10
N ALA A 32 -35.10 6.10 14.64
CA ALA A 32 -34.85 4.65 14.66
C ALA A 32 -34.96 3.95 13.29
N SER A 33 -35.41 4.63 12.22
CA SER A 33 -35.56 4.01 10.88
C SER A 33 -34.70 4.67 9.77
N ILE A 34 -34.02 5.78 10.05
CA ILE A 34 -33.09 6.45 9.09
C ILE A 34 -31.64 6.09 9.42
N ASN A 35 -31.35 5.73 10.67
CA ASN A 35 -30.00 5.37 11.11
C ASN A 35 -29.55 3.98 10.63
N ASP A 36 -30.47 3.04 10.36
CA ASP A 36 -30.11 1.68 9.93
C ASP A 36 -29.66 1.63 8.47
N GLU A 37 -30.33 2.38 7.57
CA GLU A 37 -29.96 2.47 6.15
C GLU A 37 -28.62 3.21 5.98
N SER A 38 -28.43 4.32 6.71
CA SER A 38 -27.16 5.06 6.71
C SER A 38 -26.03 4.27 7.39
N ALA A 39 -26.30 3.49 8.44
CA ALA A 39 -25.31 2.62 9.07
C ALA A 39 -24.94 1.40 8.19
N LEU A 40 -25.90 0.85 7.44
CA LEU A 40 -25.67 -0.20 6.43
C LEU A 40 -24.83 0.35 5.26
N GLU A 41 -25.15 1.54 4.74
CA GLU A 41 -24.34 2.22 3.71
C GLU A 41 -22.92 2.51 4.22
N HIS A 42 -22.79 2.96 5.47
CA HIS A 42 -21.47 3.17 6.10
C HIS A 42 -20.73 1.85 6.35
N GLY A 43 -21.44 0.76 6.62
CA GLY A 43 -20.88 -0.59 6.72
C GLY A 43 -20.29 -1.06 5.39
N ASP A 44 -21.05 -0.94 4.31
CA ASP A 44 -20.63 -1.32 2.96
C ASP A 44 -19.51 -0.45 2.43
N TYR A 45 -19.56 0.86 2.69
CA TYR A 45 -18.47 1.79 2.36
C TYR A 45 -17.18 1.41 3.10
N ARG A 46 -17.27 1.13 4.41
CA ARG A 46 -16.12 0.69 5.22
C ARG A 46 -15.59 -0.66 4.74
N ALA A 47 -16.46 -1.59 4.38
CA ALA A 47 -16.08 -2.89 3.82
C ALA A 47 -15.35 -2.74 2.48
N LYS A 48 -15.86 -1.89 1.57
CA LYS A 48 -15.20 -1.56 0.30
C LYS A 48 -13.83 -0.93 0.51
N LEU A 49 -13.70 0.01 1.45
CA LEU A 49 -12.39 0.59 1.81
C LEU A 49 -11.43 -0.47 2.36
N SER A 50 -11.92 -1.40 3.18
CA SER A 50 -11.12 -2.53 3.68
C SER A 50 -10.65 -3.42 2.53
N GLN A 51 -11.54 -3.74 1.60
CA GLN A 51 -11.24 -4.55 0.42
C GLN A 51 -10.21 -3.88 -0.49
N ILE A 52 -10.36 -2.58 -0.75
CA ILE A 52 -9.40 -1.82 -1.57
C ILE A 52 -8.01 -1.82 -0.92
N ARG A 53 -7.91 -1.62 0.40
CA ARG A 53 -6.64 -1.70 1.12
C ARG A 53 -6.02 -3.09 1.03
N GLN A 54 -6.82 -4.14 1.25
CA GLN A 54 -6.35 -5.51 1.18
C GLN A 54 -5.83 -5.84 -0.24
N LEU A 55 -6.59 -5.49 -1.28
CA LEU A 55 -6.19 -5.70 -2.66
C LEU A 55 -4.90 -4.95 -2.98
N TYR A 56 -4.78 -3.69 -2.57
CA TYR A 56 -3.56 -2.91 -2.75
C TYR A 56 -2.34 -3.61 -2.14
N HIS A 57 -2.43 -4.06 -0.89
CA HIS A 57 -1.32 -4.75 -0.22
C HIS A 57 -0.99 -6.09 -0.88
N THR A 58 -1.99 -6.88 -1.27
CA THR A 58 -1.79 -8.14 -1.99
C THR A 58 -1.11 -7.91 -3.34
N GLU A 59 -1.51 -6.90 -4.11
CA GLU A 59 -0.88 -6.60 -5.40
C GLU A 59 0.52 -6.01 -5.22
N LEU A 60 0.76 -5.21 -4.18
CA LEU A 60 2.08 -4.70 -3.84
C LEU A 60 3.04 -5.85 -3.50
N GLU A 61 2.61 -6.81 -2.68
CA GLU A 61 3.42 -7.99 -2.32
C GLU A 61 3.76 -8.83 -3.55
N LYS A 62 2.80 -9.06 -4.45
CA LYS A 62 3.05 -9.76 -5.73
C LYS A 62 4.06 -9.02 -6.58
N TYR A 63 3.96 -7.69 -6.66
CA TYR A 63 4.91 -6.86 -7.40
C TYR A 63 6.32 -6.95 -6.82
N GLU A 64 6.46 -6.82 -5.50
CA GLU A 64 7.75 -6.94 -4.82
C GLU A 64 8.37 -8.33 -5.02
N GLN A 65 7.56 -9.38 -4.94
CA GLN A 65 8.00 -10.74 -5.20
C GLN A 65 8.48 -10.91 -6.65
N ALA A 66 7.71 -10.43 -7.62
CA ALA A 66 8.11 -10.49 -9.02
C ALA A 66 9.42 -9.72 -9.30
N CYS A 67 9.65 -8.58 -8.62
CA CYS A 67 10.90 -7.83 -8.72
C CYS A 67 12.09 -8.61 -8.15
N ASN A 68 11.89 -9.30 -7.03
CA ASN A 68 12.91 -10.15 -6.41
C ASN A 68 13.25 -11.35 -7.30
N ASP A 69 12.24 -12.00 -7.88
CA ASP A 69 12.41 -13.14 -8.79
C ASP A 69 13.13 -12.72 -10.06
N PHE A 70 12.74 -11.59 -10.66
CA PHE A 70 13.42 -11.02 -11.82
C PHE A 70 14.89 -10.71 -11.51
N THR A 71 15.16 -10.04 -10.38
CA THR A 71 16.53 -9.70 -9.97
C THR A 71 17.38 -10.95 -9.78
N SER A 72 16.82 -11.98 -9.13
CA SER A 72 17.49 -13.27 -8.92
C SER A 72 17.78 -13.97 -10.23
N HIS A 73 16.82 -13.96 -11.17
CA HIS A 73 17.00 -14.53 -12.50
C HIS A 73 18.13 -13.82 -13.27
N VAL A 74 18.19 -12.49 -13.24
CA VAL A 74 19.27 -11.73 -13.89
C VAL A 74 20.63 -12.05 -13.24
N ILE A 75 20.71 -12.15 -11.91
CA ILE A 75 21.96 -12.53 -11.23
C ILE A 75 22.42 -13.91 -11.69
N ASN A 76 21.52 -14.88 -11.78
CA ASN A 76 21.85 -16.24 -12.24
C ASN A 76 22.32 -16.23 -13.69
N LEU A 77 21.63 -15.50 -14.57
CA LEU A 77 22.02 -15.36 -15.98
C LEU A 77 23.42 -14.74 -16.13
N LEU A 78 23.72 -13.68 -15.38
CA LEU A 78 25.03 -13.04 -15.41
C LEU A 78 26.13 -13.96 -14.88
N ARG A 79 25.85 -14.75 -13.84
CA ARG A 79 26.77 -15.78 -13.33
C ARG A 79 27.02 -16.89 -14.36
N GLU A 80 25.98 -17.37 -15.05
CA GLU A 80 26.14 -18.37 -16.12
C GLU A 80 26.93 -17.80 -17.31
N GLN A 81 26.63 -16.57 -17.73
CA GLN A 81 27.38 -15.90 -18.78
C GLN A 81 28.85 -15.70 -18.40
N SER A 82 29.14 -15.42 -17.13
CA SER A 82 30.52 -15.26 -16.63
C SER A 82 31.38 -16.52 -16.83
N ARG A 83 30.77 -17.71 -16.89
CA ARG A 83 31.45 -18.99 -17.14
C ARG A 83 31.83 -19.20 -18.61
N ALA A 84 31.04 -18.67 -19.54
CA ALA A 84 31.31 -18.73 -20.96
C ALA A 84 32.22 -17.59 -21.43
N ARG A 85 32.16 -16.44 -20.75
CA ARG A 85 32.97 -15.26 -21.03
C ARG A 85 33.21 -14.48 -19.73
N PRO A 86 34.46 -14.15 -19.34
CA PRO A 86 34.70 -13.48 -18.07
C PRO A 86 33.97 -12.13 -17.99
N ILE A 87 32.99 -12.02 -17.09
CA ILE A 87 32.31 -10.76 -16.74
C ILE A 87 32.80 -10.36 -15.35
N SER A 88 33.20 -9.10 -15.17
CA SER A 88 33.70 -8.65 -13.87
C SER A 88 32.57 -8.59 -12.84
N PRO A 89 32.80 -8.98 -11.57
CA PRO A 89 31.77 -8.89 -10.51
C PRO A 89 31.18 -7.48 -10.36
N ARG A 90 32.00 -6.44 -10.56
CA ARG A 90 31.58 -5.03 -10.52
C ARG A 90 30.52 -4.68 -11.57
N GLU A 91 30.56 -5.34 -12.72
CA GLU A 91 29.62 -5.11 -13.80
C GLU A 91 28.27 -5.79 -13.53
N ILE A 92 28.30 -6.95 -12.86
CA ILE A 92 27.11 -7.63 -12.36
C ILE A 92 26.39 -6.75 -11.33
N ASP A 93 27.13 -6.22 -10.35
CA ASP A 93 26.56 -5.35 -9.32
C ASP A 93 25.95 -4.07 -9.91
N ARG A 94 26.60 -3.47 -10.92
CA ARG A 94 26.09 -2.30 -11.64
C ARG A 94 24.76 -2.61 -12.34
N MET A 95 24.67 -3.74 -13.05
CA MET A 95 23.45 -4.15 -13.74
C MET A 95 22.30 -4.39 -12.75
N VAL A 96 22.56 -5.08 -11.64
CA VAL A 96 21.56 -5.31 -10.57
C VAL A 96 21.09 -4.01 -9.95
N SER A 97 22.01 -3.05 -9.72
CA SER A 97 21.66 -1.73 -9.18
C SER A 97 20.76 -0.93 -10.13
N ILE A 98 21.04 -0.94 -11.44
CA ILE A 98 20.19 -0.27 -12.44
C ILE A 98 18.79 -0.86 -12.47
N ILE A 99 18.68 -2.19 -12.40
CA ILE A 99 17.39 -2.91 -12.38
C ILE A 99 16.59 -2.53 -11.14
N ARG A 100 17.20 -2.60 -9.94
CA ARG A 100 16.54 -2.20 -8.69
C ARG A 100 16.07 -0.76 -8.71
N LYS A 101 16.88 0.15 -9.27
CA LYS A 101 16.49 1.57 -9.41
C LYS A 101 15.25 1.76 -10.30
N LYS A 102 15.05 0.89 -11.31
CA LYS A 102 13.85 0.93 -12.16
C LYS A 102 12.58 0.41 -11.46
N PHE A 103 12.71 -0.37 -10.39
CA PHE A 103 11.57 -0.82 -9.58
C PHE A 103 11.21 0.15 -8.44
N SER A 104 12.15 1.03 -8.05
CA SER A 104 11.94 2.04 -7.01
C SER A 104 11.50 3.41 -7.52
N SER A 105 11.22 3.56 -8.82
CA SER A 105 10.85 4.82 -9.49
C SER A 105 9.45 4.78 -10.07
#